data_AF-A0A921T0C2-F1
#
_entry.id   AF-A0A921T0C2-F1
#
_cell.length_a   1.000
_cell.length_b   1.000
_cell.length_c   1.000
_cell.angle_alpha   90.00
_cell.angle_beta   90.00
_cell.angle_gamma   90.00
#
_symmetry.space_group_name_H-M   'P 1'
#
loop_
_entity.id
_entity.type
_entity.pdbx_description
1 polymer ?
#
loop_
_entity_poly.entity_id
_entity_poly.type
_entity_poly.pdbx_seq_one_letter_code
_entity_poly.pdbx_strand_id
1 'polypeptide(L)'
;MNHKYIEEIMNIEESPYGWSKNTGRDEMWEDQRKEYGFDERETWSLDTTFIYWLYERLRMFDEVNCINTDFHTFDINGKKLTQQECIDTMIAKCKDYITYRGIDDNYTYNLKNEILDIWKECIHAMWW
;
A
#
# COMPACT_ATOMS: atom_id res chain seq x y z
N MET A 1 -9.82 -4.76 12.33
CA MET A 1 -9.88 -3.49 11.60
C MET A 1 -10.42 -3.81 10.21
N ASN A 2 -11.24 -2.97 9.59
CA ASN A 2 -11.77 -3.26 8.25
C ASN A 2 -10.75 -2.83 7.20
N HIS A 3 -10.48 -3.69 6.20
CA HIS A 3 -9.52 -3.46 5.13
C HIS A 3 -10.21 -3.43 3.75
N LYS A 4 -11.18 -2.51 3.62
CA LYS A 4 -12.12 -2.41 2.48
C LYS A 4 -11.41 -2.59 1.13
N TYR A 5 -10.36 -1.82 0.88
CA TYR A 5 -9.71 -1.79 -0.43
C TYR A 5 -8.87 -3.04 -0.71
N ILE A 6 -8.32 -3.70 0.32
CA ILE A 6 -7.64 -4.98 0.14
C ILE A 6 -8.66 -6.09 -0.15
N GLU A 7 -9.77 -6.11 0.59
CA GLU A 7 -10.86 -7.07 0.39
C GLU A 7 -11.52 -6.94 -1.00
N GLU A 8 -11.43 -5.78 -1.67
CA GLU A 8 -11.85 -5.58 -3.07
C GLU A 8 -10.96 -6.30 -4.10
N ILE A 9 -9.69 -6.56 -3.77
CA ILE A 9 -8.71 -7.08 -4.75
C ILE A 9 -8.17 -8.48 -4.40
N MET A 10 -8.35 -8.94 -3.16
CA MET A 10 -7.92 -10.26 -2.73
C MET A 10 -8.61 -10.70 -1.43
N ASN A 11 -8.43 -11.97 -1.06
CA ASN A 11 -8.82 -12.46 0.25
C ASN A 11 -7.87 -11.92 1.33
N ILE A 12 -8.43 -11.39 2.43
CA ILE A 12 -7.65 -10.81 3.54
C ILE A 12 -6.68 -11.82 4.17
N GLU A 13 -7.03 -13.10 4.14
CA GLU A 13 -6.20 -14.22 4.63
C GLU A 13 -4.89 -14.40 3.86
N GLU A 14 -4.82 -13.83 2.66
CA GLU A 14 -3.64 -13.84 1.80
C GLU A 14 -2.82 -12.55 1.91
N SER A 15 -3.14 -11.68 2.87
CA SER A 15 -2.45 -10.41 3.13
C SER A 15 -1.79 -10.40 4.52
N PRO A 16 -0.88 -9.44 4.80
CA PRO A 16 -0.31 -9.25 6.14
C PRO A 16 -1.35 -9.13 7.26
N TYR A 17 -2.57 -8.68 6.95
CA TYR A 17 -3.66 -8.50 7.91
C TYR A 17 -4.34 -9.82 8.32
N GLY A 18 -4.15 -10.89 7.54
CA GLY A 18 -4.82 -12.18 7.74
C GLY A 18 -3.94 -13.42 7.64
N TRP A 19 -2.68 -13.30 7.22
CA TRP A 19 -1.78 -14.44 6.98
C TRP A 19 -1.76 -15.44 8.13
N SER A 20 -1.64 -16.72 7.79
CA SER A 20 -1.38 -17.83 8.73
C SER A 20 -2.43 -17.94 9.84
N LYS A 21 -3.43 -18.82 9.71
CA LYS A 21 -4.41 -19.09 10.77
C LYS A 21 -4.21 -20.46 11.41
N ASN A 22 -4.75 -20.63 12.62
CA ASN A 22 -4.70 -21.87 13.38
C ASN A 22 -3.26 -22.32 13.67
N THR A 23 -2.40 -21.37 14.02
CA THR A 23 -0.96 -21.65 14.20
C THR A 23 -0.55 -21.89 15.65
N GLY A 24 -1.48 -21.74 16.60
CA GLY A 24 -1.18 -21.67 18.03
C GLY A 24 -0.66 -20.30 18.48
N ARG A 25 -0.44 -19.34 17.56
CA ARG A 25 -0.08 -17.95 17.86
C ARG A 25 -1.28 -16.99 17.81
N ASP A 26 -2.46 -17.50 17.50
CA ASP A 26 -3.64 -16.69 17.20
C ASP A 26 -4.06 -15.80 18.40
N GLU A 27 -3.98 -16.32 19.63
CA GLU A 27 -4.22 -15.56 20.87
C GLU A 27 -3.16 -14.47 21.10
N MET A 28 -1.88 -14.79 20.88
CA MET A 28 -0.79 -13.82 20.96
C MET A 28 -0.98 -12.68 19.96
N TRP A 29 -1.39 -12.99 18.72
CA TRP A 29 -1.67 -11.96 17.72
C TRP A 29 -2.91 -11.12 18.06
N GLU A 30 -3.94 -11.72 18.67
CA GLU A 30 -5.07 -10.95 19.21
C GLU A 30 -4.61 -9.94 20.26
N ASP A 31 -3.73 -10.33 21.16
CA ASP A 31 -3.20 -9.44 22.20
C ASP A 31 -2.29 -8.35 21.60
N GLN A 32 -1.45 -8.68 20.62
CA GLN A 32 -0.67 -7.69 19.89
C GLN A 32 -1.56 -6.65 19.20
N ARG A 33 -2.65 -7.07 18.54
CA ARG A 33 -3.60 -6.12 17.93
C ARG A 33 -4.28 -5.22 18.95
N LYS A 34 -4.55 -5.70 20.16
CA LYS A 34 -5.10 -4.86 21.25
C LYS A 34 -4.07 -3.87 21.80
N GLU A 35 -2.81 -4.28 21.91
CA GLU A 35 -1.72 -3.46 22.47
C GLU A 35 -1.17 -2.43 21.46
N TYR A 36 -0.88 -2.87 20.24
CA TYR A 36 -0.16 -2.07 19.22
C TYR A 36 -1.04 -1.60 18.07
N GLY A 37 -2.24 -2.16 17.91
CA GLY A 37 -3.13 -1.90 16.76
C GLY A 37 -2.85 -2.77 15.53
N PHE A 38 -1.76 -3.55 15.55
CA PHE A 38 -1.32 -4.52 14.54
C PHE A 38 -0.65 -5.72 15.23
N ASP A 39 -0.36 -6.80 14.51
CA ASP A 39 0.40 -7.94 15.03
C ASP A 39 1.67 -8.24 14.22
N GLU A 40 2.49 -9.18 14.69
CA GLU A 40 3.81 -9.45 14.10
C GLU A 40 3.78 -9.82 12.62
N ARG A 41 2.64 -10.28 12.07
CA ARG A 41 2.52 -10.63 10.64
C ARG A 41 2.75 -9.41 9.75
N GLU A 42 2.35 -8.23 10.22
CA GLU A 42 2.61 -6.95 9.58
C GLU A 42 4.10 -6.54 9.67
N THR A 43 4.92 -7.25 10.44
CA THR A 43 6.36 -6.98 10.60
C THR A 43 7.27 -8.02 9.95
N TRP A 44 6.71 -9.14 9.45
CA TRP A 44 7.50 -10.16 8.74
C TRP A 44 8.17 -9.63 7.46
N SER A 45 7.58 -8.59 6.85
CA SER A 45 8.14 -7.86 5.70
C SER A 45 7.60 -6.43 5.70
N LEU A 46 8.36 -5.50 6.28
CA LEU A 46 7.93 -4.11 6.46
C LEU A 46 7.67 -3.37 5.15
N ASP A 47 8.46 -3.66 4.12
CA ASP A 47 8.28 -3.11 2.78
C ASP A 47 6.97 -3.60 2.15
N THR A 48 6.67 -4.90 2.26
CA THR A 48 5.39 -5.46 1.78
C THR A 48 4.24 -4.82 2.53
N THR A 49 4.26 -4.84 3.86
CA THR A 49 3.21 -4.23 4.69
C THR A 49 3.04 -2.74 4.38
N PHE A 50 4.14 -2.01 4.15
CA PHE A 50 4.09 -0.60 3.77
C PHE A 50 3.34 -0.39 2.44
N ILE A 51 3.53 -1.25 1.43
CA ILE A 51 2.80 -1.14 0.16
C ILE A 51 1.30 -1.44 0.34
N TYR A 52 0.93 -2.43 1.14
CA TYR A 52 -0.48 -2.69 1.49
C TYR A 52 -1.10 -1.50 2.21
N TRP A 53 -0.40 -0.96 3.21
CA TRP A 53 -0.83 0.22 3.93
C TRP A 53 -1.01 1.42 2.99
N LEU A 54 0.00 1.70 2.16
CA LEU A 54 0.01 2.82 1.23
C LEU A 54 -1.15 2.72 0.22
N TYR A 55 -1.40 1.51 -0.31
CA TYR A 55 -2.51 1.27 -1.23
C TYR A 55 -3.86 1.69 -0.65
N GLU A 56 -4.19 1.24 0.56
CA GLU A 56 -5.46 1.59 1.19
C GLU A 56 -5.59 3.11 1.41
N ARG A 57 -4.50 3.76 1.83
CA ARG A 57 -4.52 5.20 2.14
C ARG A 57 -4.62 6.02 0.85
N LEU A 58 -3.95 5.61 -0.22
CA LEU A 58 -4.08 6.26 -1.53
C LEU A 58 -5.48 6.09 -2.11
N ARG A 59 -6.07 4.88 -2.02
CA ARG A 59 -7.45 4.65 -2.49
C ARG A 59 -8.46 5.52 -1.74
N MET A 60 -8.31 5.66 -0.43
CA MET A 60 -9.16 6.56 0.36
C MET A 60 -8.89 8.03 0.05
N PHE A 61 -7.61 8.42 -0.06
CA PHE A 61 -7.19 9.77 -0.42
C PHE A 61 -7.89 10.19 -1.72
N ASP A 62 -7.74 9.38 -2.76
CA ASP A 62 -8.32 9.61 -4.07
C ASP A 62 -9.85 9.72 -4.04
N GLU A 63 -10.52 8.84 -3.28
CA GLU A 63 -11.99 8.82 -3.17
C GLU A 63 -12.57 10.02 -2.40
N VAL A 64 -11.84 10.56 -1.41
CA VAL A 64 -12.42 11.46 -0.39
C VAL A 64 -11.83 12.87 -0.37
N ASN A 65 -10.63 13.09 -0.91
CA ASN A 65 -10.01 14.40 -0.85
C ASN A 65 -10.87 15.49 -1.53
N CYS A 66 -10.67 16.74 -1.14
CA CYS A 66 -11.43 17.89 -1.65
C CYS A 66 -10.54 18.96 -2.32
N ILE A 67 -9.32 18.58 -2.72
CA ILE A 67 -8.33 19.48 -3.30
C ILE A 67 -8.25 19.29 -4.82
N ASN A 68 -7.66 20.27 -5.51
CA ASN A 68 -7.33 20.14 -6.93
C ASN A 68 -5.98 19.45 -7.10
N THR A 69 -5.99 18.14 -7.28
CA THR A 69 -4.80 17.29 -7.50
C THR A 69 -4.15 17.50 -8.88
N ASP A 70 -4.75 18.26 -9.79
CA ASP A 70 -4.12 18.65 -11.06
C ASP A 70 -3.25 19.91 -10.95
N PHE A 71 -3.27 20.61 -9.81
CA PHE A 71 -2.56 21.87 -9.64
C PHE A 71 -1.04 21.69 -9.45
N HIS A 72 -0.64 20.82 -8.51
CA HIS A 72 0.77 20.55 -8.24
C HIS A 72 1.35 19.54 -9.23
N THR A 73 2.63 19.72 -9.59
CA THR A 73 3.35 18.80 -10.47
C THR A 73 4.70 18.42 -9.87
N PHE A 74 5.17 17.21 -10.18
CA PHE A 74 6.39 16.60 -9.67
C PHE A 74 7.24 16.10 -10.84
N ASP A 75 8.57 16.12 -10.69
CA ASP A 75 9.49 15.51 -11.65
C ASP A 75 9.80 14.07 -11.22
N ILE A 76 9.16 13.11 -11.87
CA ILE A 76 9.34 11.69 -11.62
C ILE A 76 10.15 11.10 -12.78
N ASN A 77 11.41 10.75 -12.53
CA ASN A 77 12.29 10.14 -13.53
C ASN A 77 12.36 10.94 -14.85
N GLY A 78 12.42 12.27 -14.77
CA GLY A 78 12.49 13.18 -15.93
C GLY A 78 11.14 13.45 -16.60
N LYS A 79 10.04 12.96 -16.03
CA LYS A 79 8.67 13.22 -16.50
C LYS A 79 7.93 14.08 -15.49
N LYS A 80 7.31 15.14 -15.99
CA LYS A 80 6.44 15.99 -15.18
C LYS A 80 5.07 15.34 -15.07
N LEU A 81 4.66 14.99 -13.85
CA LEU A 81 3.36 14.39 -13.54
C LEU A 81 2.57 15.30 -12.59
N THR A 82 1.24 15.35 -12.70
CA THR A 82 0.37 15.98 -11.69
C THR A 82 0.31 15.14 -10.41
N GLN A 83 -0.19 15.72 -9.31
CA GLN A 83 -0.45 14.94 -8.10
C GLN A 83 -1.42 13.79 -8.38
N GLN A 84 -2.46 14.02 -9.19
CA GLN A 84 -3.41 12.97 -9.58
C GLN A 84 -2.72 11.85 -10.36
N GLU A 85 -1.90 12.17 -11.37
CA GLU A 85 -1.16 11.17 -12.14
C GLU A 85 -0.21 10.35 -11.25
N CYS A 86 0.42 10.98 -10.24
CA CYS A 86 1.21 10.28 -9.23
C CYS A 86 0.35 9.32 -8.39
N ILE A 87 -0.81 9.76 -7.90
CA ILE A 87 -1.75 8.94 -7.11
C ILE A 87 -2.22 7.73 -7.93
N ASP A 88 -2.74 7.96 -9.13
CA ASP A 88 -3.25 6.91 -10.02
C ASP A 88 -2.16 5.87 -10.34
N THR A 89 -0.95 6.35 -10.64
CA THR A 89 0.19 5.48 -10.95
C THR A 89 0.58 4.62 -9.74
N MET A 90 0.66 5.21 -8.54
CA MET A 90 0.97 4.45 -7.33
C MET A 90 -0.14 3.45 -7.00
N ILE A 91 -1.43 3.82 -7.10
CA ILE A 91 -2.55 2.90 -6.87
C ILE A 91 -2.48 1.70 -7.82
N ALA A 92 -2.24 1.94 -9.10
CA ALA A 92 -2.15 0.88 -10.10
C ALA A 92 -0.97 -0.06 -9.80
N LYS A 93 0.21 0.49 -9.49
CA LYS A 93 1.42 -0.30 -9.20
C LYS A 93 1.34 -1.05 -7.88
N CYS A 94 0.77 -0.44 -6.84
CA CYS A 94 0.50 -1.11 -5.57
C CYS A 94 -0.45 -2.29 -5.79
N LYS A 95 -1.55 -2.10 -6.53
CA LYS A 95 -2.49 -3.18 -6.85
C LYS A 95 -1.80 -4.31 -7.62
N ASP A 96 -0.97 -3.98 -8.59
CA ASP A 96 -0.23 -4.95 -9.37
C ASP A 96 0.74 -5.73 -8.48
N TYR A 97 1.54 -5.04 -7.65
CA TYR A 97 2.42 -5.67 -6.67
C TYR A 97 1.69 -6.62 -5.72
N ILE A 98 0.54 -6.19 -5.18
CA ILE A 98 -0.27 -6.95 -4.21
C ILE A 98 -0.87 -8.19 -4.85
N THR A 99 -1.32 -8.09 -6.10
CA THR A 99 -2.06 -9.18 -6.79
C THR A 99 -1.18 -10.07 -7.65
N TYR A 100 0.08 -9.71 -7.87
CA TYR A 100 1.03 -10.47 -8.66
C TYR A 100 1.31 -11.85 -8.04
N ARG A 101 1.09 -12.91 -8.83
CA ARG A 101 1.29 -14.32 -8.43
C ARG A 101 2.45 -15.00 -9.16
N GLY A 102 3.23 -14.24 -9.92
CA GLY A 102 4.42 -14.78 -10.59
C GLY A 102 5.61 -14.88 -9.63
N ILE A 103 6.70 -15.44 -10.14
CA ILE A 103 7.96 -15.67 -9.40
C ILE A 103 9.09 -14.74 -9.87
N ASP A 104 8.76 -13.66 -10.58
CA ASP A 104 9.75 -12.69 -11.05
C ASP A 104 10.08 -11.67 -9.95
N ASP A 105 11.17 -11.96 -9.22
CA ASP A 105 11.67 -11.08 -8.17
C ASP A 105 12.11 -9.71 -8.73
N ASN A 106 12.61 -9.64 -9.96
CA ASN A 106 13.00 -8.35 -10.56
C ASN A 106 11.76 -7.51 -10.86
N TYR A 107 10.68 -8.13 -11.33
CA TYR A 107 9.43 -7.44 -11.56
C TYR A 107 8.88 -6.80 -10.28
N THR A 108 8.79 -7.59 -9.21
CA THR A 108 8.28 -7.09 -7.92
C THR A 108 9.21 -6.05 -7.29
N TYR A 109 10.52 -6.21 -7.42
CA TYR A 109 11.51 -5.22 -7.00
C TYR A 109 11.36 -3.89 -7.75
N ASN A 110 11.18 -3.94 -9.07
CA ASN A 110 10.97 -2.74 -9.88
C ASN A 110 9.67 -2.02 -9.52
N LEU A 111 8.57 -2.75 -9.31
CA LEU A 111 7.31 -2.15 -8.85
C LEU A 111 7.48 -1.40 -7.52
N LYS A 112 8.14 -2.01 -6.53
CA LYS A 112 8.41 -1.36 -5.23
C LYS A 112 9.18 -0.06 -5.43
N ASN A 113 10.26 -0.08 -6.21
CA ASN A 113 11.07 1.12 -6.44
C ASN A 113 10.30 2.21 -7.17
N GLU A 114 9.52 1.87 -8.21
CA GLU A 114 8.72 2.85 -8.93
C GLU A 114 7.65 3.49 -8.04
N ILE A 115 7.01 2.71 -7.15
CA ILE A 115 6.07 3.25 -6.16
C ILE A 115 6.79 4.21 -5.20
N LEU A 116 7.94 3.80 -4.66
CA LEU A 116 8.71 4.61 -3.71
C LEU A 116 9.32 5.86 -4.34
N ASP A 117 9.72 5.78 -5.61
CA ASP A 117 10.23 6.91 -6.38
C ASP A 117 9.16 7.97 -6.62
N ILE A 118 7.91 7.56 -6.85
CA ILE A 118 6.80 8.53 -6.93
C ILE A 118 6.48 9.06 -5.53
N TRP A 119 6.34 8.17 -4.55
CA TRP A 119 5.94 8.52 -3.19
C TRP A 119 6.87 9.53 -2.55
N LYS A 120 8.20 9.33 -2.64
CA LYS A 120 9.19 10.23 -2.01
C LYS A 120 9.12 11.66 -2.55
N GLU A 121 8.72 11.85 -3.81
CA GLU A 121 8.64 13.16 -4.44
C GLU A 121 7.35 13.90 -4.10
N CYS A 122 6.24 13.17 -3.97
CA CYS A 122 4.91 13.78 -3.78
C CYS A 122 4.34 13.69 -2.35
N ILE A 123 4.96 12.95 -1.43
CA ILE A 123 4.47 12.73 -0.05
C ILE A 123 4.09 14.03 0.67
N HIS A 124 4.86 15.11 0.48
CA HIS A 124 4.61 16.38 1.16
C HIS A 124 3.39 17.16 0.63
N ALA A 125 2.81 16.72 -0.49
CA ALA A 125 1.56 17.23 -1.03
C ALA A 125 0.35 16.34 -0.70
N MET A 126 0.57 15.19 -0.04
CA MET A 126 -0.49 14.23 0.29
C MET A 126 -1.24 14.63 1.57
N TRP A 127 -1.91 15.78 1.52
CA TRP A 127 -2.82 16.29 2.55
C TRP A 127 -3.96 17.07 1.88
N TRP A 128 -5.14 17.11 2.51
CA TRP A 128 -6.31 17.87 2.05
C TRP A 128 -7.03 18.55 3.22
#